data_AF-A0A1C2XWQ4-F1
#
_entry.id   AF-A0A1C2XWQ4-F1
#
_cell.length_a   1.000
_cell.length_b   1.000
_cell.length_c   1.000
_cell.angle_alpha   90.00
_cell.angle_beta   90.00
_cell.angle_gamma   90.00
#
_symmetry.space_group_name_H-M   'P 1'
#
loop_
_entity.id
_entity.type
_entity.pdbx_description
1 polymer ?
#
loop_
_entity_poly.entity_id
_entity_poly.type
_entity_poly.pdbx_seq_one_letter_code
_entity_poly.pdbx_strand_id
1 'polypeptide(L)'
;MRVLHLSKMIILYLFKDVNSYSENIHKYKYRLEYLRLKCPKCGCILCYWGSYEVNYVDDDCERKLLILRGMCKKCEQSHSIKPWFLPGKHQYALPCREAAVLAHRNEKVGLRRALRAGFKKKEVSLMNLKYWIETTARKCSILISKILAIVQKHFGNEDTISTYVREIKRNDNFESIYRLSKWYIELITGKAVSDCAESWFNIINTISNIECTGLYL
;
A
#
# COMPACT_ATOMS: atom_id res chain seq x y z
N MET A 1 -9.97 10.86 -10.23
CA MET A 1 -8.61 10.44 -9.87
C MET A 1 -8.65 9.93 -8.45
N ARG A 2 -8.31 8.65 -8.22
CA ARG A 2 -8.19 8.10 -6.85
C ARG A 2 -6.79 8.39 -6.31
N VAL A 3 -6.72 8.83 -5.06
CA VAL A 3 -5.48 9.27 -4.41
C VAL A 3 -5.45 8.71 -2.99
N LEU A 4 -4.39 7.98 -2.66
CA LEU A 4 -4.16 7.54 -1.29
C LEU A 4 -3.10 8.42 -0.62
N HIS A 5 -3.44 8.95 0.54
CA HIS A 5 -2.62 9.86 1.32
C HIS A 5 -1.92 9.10 2.46
N LEU A 6 -0.59 9.09 2.45
CA LEU A 6 0.28 8.56 3.52
C LEU A 6 1.19 9.70 4.02
N SER A 7 1.65 9.64 5.28
CA SER A 7 2.46 10.67 5.97
C SER A 7 3.33 11.55 5.06
N LYS A 8 4.18 10.90 4.26
CA LYS A 8 5.18 11.50 3.38
C LYS A 8 4.99 11.13 1.90
N MET A 9 3.92 10.41 1.57
CA MET A 9 3.72 9.83 0.25
C MET A 9 2.28 9.92 -0.20
N ILE A 10 2.07 10.32 -1.44
CA ILE A 10 0.78 10.32 -2.10
C ILE A 10 0.85 9.27 -3.19
N ILE A 11 -0.04 8.28 -3.13
CA ILE A 11 -0.16 7.26 -4.16
C ILE A 11 -1.24 7.70 -5.14
N LEU A 12 -0.88 7.75 -6.43
CA LEU A 12 -1.78 8.09 -7.51
C LEU A 12 -2.21 6.84 -8.27
N TYR A 13 -3.51 6.70 -8.42
CA TYR A 13 -4.14 5.76 -9.33
C TYR A 13 -4.52 6.49 -10.62
N LEU A 14 -3.49 7.10 -11.25
CA LEU A 14 -3.64 7.84 -12.50
C LEU A 14 -3.37 6.97 -13.73
N PHE A 15 -2.59 5.91 -13.58
CA PHE A 15 -2.06 5.12 -14.69
C PHE A 15 -2.36 3.65 -14.46
N LYS A 16 -2.75 2.98 -15.55
CA LYS A 16 -3.15 1.57 -15.53
C LYS A 16 -1.97 0.64 -15.29
N ASP A 17 -0.79 1.00 -15.81
CA ASP A 17 0.42 0.20 -15.76
C ASP A 17 1.69 1.07 -15.83
N VAL A 18 2.85 0.41 -15.73
CA VAL A 18 4.16 1.05 -15.75
C VAL A 18 4.48 1.74 -17.07
N ASN A 19 4.02 1.20 -18.21
CA ASN A 19 4.30 1.79 -19.53
C ASN A 19 3.53 3.09 -19.68
N SER A 20 2.23 3.06 -19.39
CA SER A 20 1.36 4.23 -19.39
C SER A 20 1.88 5.31 -18.43
N TYR A 21 2.38 4.93 -17.25
CA TYR A 21 3.03 5.84 -16.32
C TYR A 21 4.27 6.51 -16.94
N SER A 22 5.21 5.71 -17.45
CA SER A 22 6.47 6.19 -18.02
C SER A 22 6.25 7.18 -19.17
N GLU A 23 5.28 6.88 -20.05
CA GLU A 23 4.96 7.73 -21.21
C GLU A 23 4.33 9.07 -20.83
N ASN A 24 3.60 9.12 -19.71
CA ASN A 24 2.72 10.25 -19.41
C ASN A 24 3.15 11.09 -18.19
N ILE A 25 3.97 10.57 -17.28
CA ILE A 25 4.32 11.26 -16.03
C ILE A 25 4.97 12.63 -16.27
N HIS A 26 5.75 12.77 -17.34
CA HIS A 26 6.40 14.03 -17.71
C HIS A 26 5.42 15.17 -18.00
N LYS A 27 4.22 14.85 -18.50
CA LYS A 27 3.16 15.84 -18.78
C LYS A 27 2.69 16.55 -17.50
N TYR A 28 2.91 15.93 -16.33
CA TYR A 28 2.52 16.46 -15.03
C TYR A 28 3.65 17.16 -14.26
N LYS A 29 4.89 17.13 -14.76
CA LYS A 29 6.08 17.66 -14.07
C LYS A 29 5.94 19.14 -13.69
N TYR A 30 5.29 19.96 -14.53
CA TYR A 30 5.04 21.38 -14.25
C TYR A 30 3.56 21.70 -14.10
N ARG A 31 2.74 20.66 -13.93
CA ARG A 31 1.27 20.75 -13.89
C ARG A 31 0.70 19.99 -12.71
N LEU A 32 1.49 19.79 -11.66
CA LEU A 32 1.08 19.03 -10.49
C LEU A 32 -0.12 19.67 -9.77
N GLU A 33 -0.17 20.99 -9.76
CA GLU A 33 -1.29 21.77 -9.22
C GLU A 33 -2.63 21.51 -9.92
N TYR A 34 -2.63 21.12 -11.21
CA TYR A 34 -3.85 20.71 -11.93
C TYR A 34 -4.43 19.41 -11.38
N LEU A 35 -3.60 18.55 -10.77
CA LEU A 35 -4.08 17.37 -10.07
C LEU A 35 -4.76 17.73 -8.73
N ARG A 36 -4.63 18.98 -8.25
CA ARG A 36 -5.20 19.48 -6.99
C ARG A 36 -4.93 18.55 -5.80
N LEU A 37 -3.74 17.92 -5.78
CA LEU A 37 -3.34 16.98 -4.73
C LEU A 37 -3.26 17.70 -3.39
N LYS A 38 -3.86 17.12 -2.35
CA LYS A 38 -3.89 17.69 -1.01
C LYS A 38 -2.79 17.14 -0.13
N CYS A 39 -2.27 17.97 0.77
CA CYS A 39 -1.36 17.54 1.81
C CYS A 39 -2.11 16.60 2.77
N PRO A 40 -1.59 15.37 3.04
CA PRO A 40 -2.20 14.46 3.99
C PRO A 40 -2.39 15.12 5.36
N LYS A 41 -1.42 15.91 5.82
CA LYS A 41 -1.40 16.48 7.18
C LYS A 41 -2.38 17.62 7.39
N CYS A 42 -2.56 18.50 6.40
CA CYS A 42 -3.29 19.77 6.60
C CYS A 42 -4.31 20.10 5.50
N GLY A 43 -4.47 19.25 4.48
CA GLY A 43 -5.43 19.44 3.40
C GLY A 43 -5.09 20.52 2.35
N CYS A 44 -4.02 21.30 2.55
CA CYS A 44 -3.58 22.33 1.60
C CYS A 44 -3.15 21.73 0.25
N ILE A 45 -3.38 22.43 -0.86
CA ILE A 45 -2.97 21.98 -2.19
C ILE A 45 -1.43 21.96 -2.28
N LEU A 46 -0.89 20.91 -2.87
CA LEU A 46 0.53 20.77 -3.12
C LEU A 46 0.95 21.50 -4.39
N CYS A 47 2.07 22.21 -4.30
CA CYS A 47 2.76 22.79 -5.46
C CYS A 47 3.89 21.87 -5.91
N TYR A 48 4.26 21.92 -7.19
CA TYR A 48 5.43 21.19 -7.66
C TYR A 48 6.70 21.67 -6.94
N TRP A 49 7.56 20.73 -6.55
CA TRP A 49 8.81 21.00 -5.86
C TRP A 49 10.02 20.43 -6.59
N GLY A 50 9.87 19.25 -7.19
CA GLY A 50 10.97 18.58 -7.86
C GLY A 50 10.61 17.16 -8.26
N SER A 51 11.62 16.42 -8.69
CA SER A 51 11.46 15.02 -9.07
C SER A 51 12.74 14.24 -8.80
N TYR A 52 12.63 12.92 -8.70
CA TYR A 52 13.77 12.01 -8.56
C TYR A 52 13.47 10.72 -9.31
N GLU A 53 14.51 9.95 -9.62
CA GLU A 53 14.35 8.64 -10.25
C GLU A 53 14.41 7.52 -9.21
N VAL A 54 13.68 6.45 -9.45
CA VAL A 54 13.78 5.23 -8.66
C VAL A 54 13.84 4.02 -9.57
N ASN A 55 14.63 3.03 -9.19
CA ASN A 55 14.65 1.74 -9.88
C ASN A 55 13.31 1.04 -9.68
N TYR A 56 12.75 0.53 -10.75
CA TYR A 56 11.54 -0.28 -10.79
C TYR A 56 11.87 -1.61 -11.44
N VAL A 57 11.46 -2.69 -10.77
CA VAL A 57 11.69 -4.07 -11.19
C VAL A 57 10.35 -4.81 -11.12
N ASP A 58 9.86 -5.25 -12.26
CA ASP A 58 8.80 -6.27 -12.33
C ASP A 58 9.36 -7.59 -12.88
N ASP A 59 8.49 -8.47 -13.34
CA ASP A 59 8.91 -9.77 -13.86
C ASP A 59 9.64 -9.68 -15.21
N ASP A 60 9.29 -8.69 -16.03
CA ASP A 60 9.70 -8.58 -17.42
C ASP A 60 10.69 -7.44 -17.68
N CYS A 61 10.78 -6.47 -16.77
CA CYS A 61 11.58 -5.28 -16.98
C CYS A 61 12.23 -4.74 -15.71
N GLU A 62 13.37 -4.09 -15.93
CA GLU A 62 14.01 -3.22 -14.97
C GLU A 62 14.21 -1.86 -15.64
N ARG A 63 13.72 -0.81 -15.00
CA ARG A 63 13.79 0.56 -15.54
C ARG A 63 13.81 1.60 -14.45
N LYS A 64 14.18 2.83 -14.80
CA LYS A 64 14.03 3.98 -13.92
C LYS A 64 12.67 4.65 -14.12
N LEU A 65 11.99 4.93 -13.03
CA LEU A 65 10.75 5.69 -13.02
C LEU A 65 10.98 7.08 -12.43
N LEU A 66 10.53 8.12 -13.15
CA LEU A 66 10.48 9.47 -12.63
C LEU A 66 9.38 9.57 -11.57
N ILE A 67 9.71 9.98 -10.36
CA ILE A 67 8.79 10.25 -9.27
C ILE A 67 8.72 11.75 -9.02
N LEU A 68 7.52 12.32 -9.09
CA LEU A 68 7.29 13.73 -8.81
C LEU A 68 7.23 13.97 -7.29
N ARG A 69 7.58 15.19 -6.86
CA ARG A 69 7.47 15.65 -5.48
C ARG A 69 6.64 16.92 -5.43
N GLY A 70 5.66 16.92 -4.52
CA GLY A 70 4.90 18.10 -4.16
C GLY A 70 5.39 18.69 -2.84
N MET A 71 5.37 20.01 -2.70
CA MET A 71 5.60 20.72 -1.43
C MET A 71 4.28 21.28 -0.92
N CYS A 72 4.00 21.07 0.36
CA CYS A 72 2.91 21.75 1.05
C CYS A 72 3.41 23.09 1.57
N LYS A 73 2.85 24.20 1.09
CA LYS A 73 3.24 25.55 1.55
C LYS A 73 2.84 25.85 3.00
N LYS A 74 1.88 25.11 3.57
CA LYS A 74 1.41 25.34 4.95
C LYS A 74 2.24 24.62 6.00
N CYS A 75 2.67 23.39 5.73
CA CYS A 75 3.48 22.61 6.69
C CYS A 75 4.94 22.46 6.27
N GLU A 76 5.33 23.01 5.11
CA GLU A 76 6.68 22.96 4.55
C GLU A 76 7.21 21.52 4.38
N GLN A 77 6.31 20.56 4.26
CA GLN A 77 6.66 19.17 4.04
C GLN A 77 6.57 18.82 2.56
N SER A 78 7.59 18.08 2.11
CA SER A 78 7.60 17.50 0.78
C SER A 78 6.99 16.09 0.80
N HIS A 79 6.15 15.81 -0.19
CA HIS A 79 5.49 14.54 -0.39
C HIS A 79 5.91 13.92 -1.72
N SER A 80 6.28 12.64 -1.68
CA SER A 80 6.57 11.87 -2.91
C SER A 80 5.27 11.42 -3.55
N ILE A 81 5.17 11.52 -4.87
CA ILE A 81 3.95 11.26 -5.62
C ILE A 81 4.19 10.03 -6.47
N LYS A 82 3.76 8.88 -5.97
CA LYS A 82 4.11 7.57 -6.51
C LYS A 82 2.94 6.92 -7.23
N PRO A 83 3.17 6.11 -8.27
CA PRO A 83 2.14 5.25 -8.80
C PRO A 83 1.82 4.11 -7.82
N TRP A 84 0.59 3.61 -7.88
CA TRP A 84 0.08 2.53 -7.03
C TRP A 84 0.89 1.23 -7.11
N PHE A 85 1.48 0.93 -8.27
CA PHE A 85 2.28 -0.28 -8.48
C PHE A 85 3.71 -0.18 -7.90
N LEU A 86 4.13 0.98 -7.36
CA LEU A 86 5.47 1.20 -6.80
C LEU A 86 5.40 1.61 -5.31
N PRO A 87 5.36 0.64 -4.39
CA PRO A 87 5.07 0.90 -2.99
C PRO A 87 6.34 1.21 -2.20
N GLY A 88 6.30 2.27 -1.40
CA GLY A 88 7.32 2.54 -0.37
C GLY A 88 8.73 2.75 -0.94
N LYS A 89 9.76 2.28 -0.23
CA LYS A 89 11.17 2.40 -0.65
C LYS A 89 11.66 1.23 -1.51
N HIS A 90 10.75 0.41 -2.03
CA HIS A 90 11.11 -0.81 -2.74
C HIS A 90 11.20 -0.57 -4.24
N GLN A 91 12.15 -1.24 -4.88
CA GLN A 91 12.25 -1.24 -6.35
C GLN A 91 11.29 -2.24 -6.99
N TYR A 92 10.86 -3.26 -6.26
CA TYR A 92 10.05 -4.34 -6.81
C TYR A 92 8.57 -3.97 -6.89
N ALA A 93 7.96 -4.27 -8.03
CA ALA A 93 6.55 -4.02 -8.34
C ALA A 93 5.63 -4.64 -7.30
N LEU A 94 4.59 -3.88 -6.91
CA LEU A 94 3.67 -4.32 -5.88
C LEU A 94 2.96 -5.65 -6.22
N PRO A 95 2.39 -5.83 -7.43
CA PRO A 95 1.66 -7.05 -7.77
C PRO A 95 2.54 -8.31 -7.66
N CYS A 96 3.80 -8.22 -8.13
CA CYS A 96 4.76 -9.31 -8.06
C CYS A 96 5.12 -9.67 -6.61
N ARG A 97 5.37 -8.67 -5.77
CA ARG A 97 5.68 -8.89 -4.34
C ARG A 97 4.49 -9.51 -3.61
N GLU A 98 3.30 -9.02 -3.89
CA GLU A 98 2.06 -9.50 -3.29
C GLU A 98 1.80 -10.97 -3.65
N ALA A 99 1.86 -11.31 -4.94
CA ALA A 99 1.73 -12.69 -5.41
C ALA A 99 2.75 -13.62 -4.71
N ALA A 100 4.00 -13.19 -4.57
CA ALA A 100 5.02 -14.00 -3.90
C ALA A 100 4.76 -14.19 -2.41
N VAL A 101 4.36 -13.13 -1.69
CA VAL A 101 4.07 -13.24 -0.24
C VAL A 101 2.82 -14.08 0.01
N LEU A 102 1.76 -13.89 -0.78
CA LEU A 102 0.52 -14.64 -0.66
C LEU A 102 0.72 -16.12 -0.97
N ALA A 103 1.48 -16.46 -2.01
CA ALA A 103 1.82 -17.85 -2.30
C ALA A 103 2.52 -18.53 -1.11
N HIS A 104 3.51 -17.86 -0.50
CA HIS A 104 4.20 -18.45 0.65
C HIS A 104 3.30 -18.61 1.89
N ARG A 105 2.48 -17.61 2.19
CA ARG A 105 1.71 -17.55 3.45
C ARG A 105 0.39 -18.33 3.39
N ASN A 106 -0.36 -18.19 2.30
CA ASN A 106 -1.67 -18.80 2.17
C ASN A 106 -1.57 -20.23 1.61
N GLU A 107 -0.74 -20.44 0.59
CA GLU A 107 -0.59 -21.74 -0.08
C GLU A 107 0.51 -22.61 0.55
N LYS A 108 1.23 -22.08 1.56
CA LYS A 108 2.31 -22.75 2.30
C LYS A 108 3.41 -23.33 1.40
N VAL A 109 3.63 -22.74 0.22
CA VAL A 109 4.68 -23.19 -0.69
C VAL A 109 6.05 -22.69 -0.26
N GLY A 110 7.11 -23.46 -0.56
CA GLY A 110 8.49 -23.07 -0.25
C GLY A 110 8.91 -21.76 -0.94
N LEU A 111 9.85 -21.02 -0.32
CA LEU A 111 10.24 -19.66 -0.73
C LEU A 111 10.61 -19.52 -2.22
N ARG A 112 11.28 -20.51 -2.82
CA ARG A 112 11.63 -20.48 -4.25
C ARG A 112 10.39 -20.52 -5.14
N ARG A 113 9.42 -21.38 -4.80
CA ARG A 113 8.16 -21.51 -5.55
C ARG A 113 7.29 -20.28 -5.38
N ALA A 114 7.25 -19.74 -4.17
CA ALA A 114 6.59 -18.47 -3.87
C ALA A 114 7.15 -17.32 -4.71
N LEU A 115 8.48 -17.18 -4.81
CA LEU A 115 9.07 -16.17 -5.71
C LEU A 115 8.61 -16.34 -7.15
N ARG A 116 8.54 -17.58 -7.67
CA ARG A 116 8.06 -17.85 -9.03
C ARG A 116 6.59 -17.51 -9.27
N ALA A 117 5.77 -17.40 -8.21
CA ALA A 117 4.39 -16.92 -8.33
C ALA A 117 4.34 -15.43 -8.70
N GLY A 118 5.29 -14.63 -8.20
CA GLY A 118 5.36 -13.19 -8.47
C GLY A 118 6.36 -12.78 -9.55
N PHE A 119 7.44 -13.55 -9.71
CA PHE A 119 8.55 -13.31 -10.63
C PHE A 119 8.89 -14.60 -11.37
N LYS A 120 8.22 -14.86 -12.49
CA LYS A 120 8.42 -16.07 -13.30
C LYS A 120 9.77 -16.04 -14.02
N LYS A 121 10.19 -14.89 -14.52
CA LYS A 121 11.42 -14.68 -15.29
C LYS A 121 12.50 -14.01 -14.46
N LYS A 122 12.17 -12.96 -13.70
CA LYS A 122 13.17 -12.19 -12.95
C LYS A 122 13.70 -12.99 -11.76
N GLU A 123 15.03 -13.07 -11.65
CA GLU A 123 15.65 -13.61 -10.45
C GLU A 123 15.61 -12.61 -9.30
N VAL A 124 15.10 -13.07 -8.17
CA VAL A 124 14.98 -12.29 -6.94
C VAL A 124 15.60 -13.07 -5.80
N SER A 125 16.37 -12.39 -4.95
CA SER A 125 16.95 -13.02 -3.76
C SER A 125 15.88 -13.52 -2.80
N LEU A 126 16.08 -14.72 -2.24
CA LEU A 126 15.24 -15.25 -1.17
C LEU A 126 15.24 -14.34 0.07
N MET A 127 16.31 -13.56 0.30
CA MET A 127 16.33 -12.60 1.41
C MET A 127 15.32 -11.47 1.22
N ASN A 128 15.10 -11.02 -0.02
CA ASN A 128 14.08 -10.02 -0.30
C ASN A 128 12.69 -10.56 0.03
N LEU A 129 12.39 -11.82 -0.34
CA LEU A 129 11.11 -12.44 0.00
C LEU A 129 10.93 -12.58 1.52
N LYS A 130 11.95 -13.07 2.25
CA LYS A 130 11.91 -13.16 3.73
C LYS A 130 11.62 -11.80 4.36
N TYR A 131 12.34 -10.78 3.93
CA TYR A 131 12.12 -9.41 4.40
C TYR A 131 10.70 -8.90 4.09
N TRP A 132 10.15 -9.18 2.90
CA TRP A 132 8.77 -8.80 2.59
C TRP A 132 7.77 -9.53 3.48
N ILE A 133 7.97 -10.82 3.72
CA ILE A 133 7.12 -11.62 4.60
C ILE A 133 7.12 -11.05 6.02
N GLU A 134 8.31 -10.80 6.59
CA GLU A 134 8.48 -10.28 7.95
C GLU A 134 7.89 -8.88 8.12
N THR A 135 8.23 -7.96 7.21
CA THR A 135 7.71 -6.59 7.26
C THR A 135 6.20 -6.54 7.12
N THR A 136 5.65 -7.45 6.32
CA THR A 136 4.21 -7.55 6.12
C THR A 136 3.53 -8.14 7.37
N ALA A 137 4.05 -9.24 7.92
CA ALA A 137 3.53 -9.83 9.16
C ALA A 137 3.54 -8.82 10.32
N ARG A 138 4.61 -8.01 10.44
CA ARG A 138 4.68 -6.93 11.43
C ARG A 138 3.56 -5.89 11.23
N LYS A 139 3.31 -5.46 9.99
CA LYS A 139 2.22 -4.51 9.69
C LYS A 139 0.86 -5.09 10.01
N CYS A 140 0.63 -6.36 9.69
CA CYS A 140 -0.59 -7.07 10.05
C CYS A 140 -0.80 -7.14 11.57
N SER A 141 0.25 -7.42 12.34
CA SER A 141 0.17 -7.46 13.80
C SER A 141 -0.24 -6.10 14.40
N ILE A 142 0.38 -5.00 13.93
CA ILE A 142 0.00 -3.63 14.34
C ILE A 142 -1.46 -3.34 13.99
N LEU A 143 -1.87 -3.71 12.77
CA LEU A 143 -3.21 -3.51 12.26
C LEU A 143 -4.27 -4.22 13.11
N ILE A 144 -4.05 -5.50 13.39
CA ILE A 144 -4.95 -6.31 14.22
C ILE A 144 -5.15 -5.66 15.59
N SER A 145 -4.07 -5.21 16.24
CA SER A 145 -4.15 -4.53 17.54
C SER A 145 -4.97 -3.24 17.47
N LYS A 146 -4.88 -2.46 16.39
CA LYS A 146 -5.69 -1.24 16.19
C LYS A 146 -7.17 -1.56 16.00
N ILE A 147 -7.48 -2.58 15.20
CA ILE A 147 -8.87 -3.00 14.96
C ILE A 147 -9.50 -3.48 16.27
N LEU A 148 -8.78 -4.29 17.06
CA LEU A 148 -9.22 -4.72 18.39
C LEU A 148 -9.56 -3.55 19.31
N ALA A 149 -8.68 -2.55 19.42
CA ALA A 149 -8.89 -1.41 20.30
C ALA A 149 -10.16 -0.61 19.95
N ILE A 150 -10.44 -0.45 18.65
CA ILE A 150 -11.64 0.25 18.17
C ILE A 150 -12.89 -0.57 18.43
N VAL A 151 -12.83 -1.87 18.17
CA VAL A 151 -13.93 -2.78 18.47
C VAL A 151 -14.29 -2.76 19.95
N GLN A 152 -13.28 -2.87 20.83
CA GLN A 152 -13.48 -2.79 22.28
C GLN A 152 -14.15 -1.47 22.68
N LYS A 153 -13.70 -0.35 22.08
CA LYS A 153 -14.27 0.97 22.35
C LYS A 153 -15.73 1.12 21.89
N HIS A 154 -16.10 0.56 20.74
CA HIS A 154 -17.40 0.82 20.11
C HIS A 154 -18.47 -0.23 20.40
N PHE A 155 -18.10 -1.49 20.59
CA PHE A 155 -19.06 -2.59 20.65
C PHE A 155 -19.09 -3.32 21.98
N GLY A 156 -18.13 -3.08 22.89
CA GLY A 156 -18.14 -3.64 24.25
C GLY A 156 -18.18 -5.18 24.35
N ASN A 157 -18.08 -5.90 23.22
CA ASN A 157 -18.31 -7.34 23.14
C ASN A 157 -17.00 -8.04 22.75
N GLU A 158 -16.19 -8.35 23.77
CA GLU A 158 -14.83 -8.86 23.61
C GLU A 158 -14.78 -10.25 22.97
N ASP A 159 -15.77 -11.11 23.20
CA ASP A 159 -15.57 -12.54 23.00
C ASP A 159 -15.52 -12.98 21.54
N THR A 160 -16.44 -12.52 20.69
CA THR A 160 -16.48 -12.98 19.28
C THR A 160 -15.32 -12.44 18.46
N ILE A 161 -14.99 -11.15 18.60
CA ILE A 161 -13.94 -10.52 17.80
C ILE A 161 -12.55 -10.85 18.35
N SER A 162 -12.37 -10.98 19.67
CA SER A 162 -11.10 -11.47 20.22
C SER A 162 -10.83 -12.92 19.83
N THR A 163 -11.86 -13.75 19.75
CA THR A 163 -11.73 -15.13 19.25
C THR A 163 -11.34 -15.15 17.78
N TYR A 164 -12.04 -14.38 16.93
CA TYR A 164 -11.70 -14.24 15.51
C TYR A 164 -10.27 -13.73 15.30
N VAL A 165 -9.83 -12.76 16.10
CA VAL A 165 -8.46 -12.23 16.03
C VAL A 165 -7.43 -13.23 16.53
N ARG A 166 -7.71 -13.99 17.59
CA ARG A 166 -6.85 -15.08 18.06
C ARG A 166 -6.67 -16.14 16.98
N GLU A 167 -7.74 -16.51 16.29
CA GLU A 167 -7.69 -17.45 15.17
C GLU A 167 -6.89 -16.92 13.99
N ILE A 168 -7.04 -15.63 13.64
CA ILE A 168 -6.23 -14.97 12.62
C ILE A 168 -4.74 -15.02 12.97
N LYS A 169 -4.39 -14.68 14.22
CA LYS A 169 -3.00 -14.73 14.71
C LYS A 169 -2.43 -16.14 14.70
N ARG A 170 -3.24 -17.13 15.10
CA ARG A 170 -2.82 -18.54 15.18
C ARG A 170 -2.57 -19.15 13.80
N ASN A 171 -3.38 -18.77 12.81
CA ASN A 171 -3.32 -19.35 11.48
C ASN A 171 -2.43 -18.57 10.50
N ASP A 172 -1.93 -17.40 10.91
CA ASP A 172 -1.14 -16.48 10.07
C ASP A 172 -1.79 -16.31 8.67
N ASN A 173 -3.13 -16.22 8.67
CA ASN A 173 -3.93 -16.25 7.46
C ASN A 173 -4.13 -14.82 6.95
N PHE A 174 -3.33 -14.45 5.94
CA PHE A 174 -3.30 -13.10 5.39
C PHE A 174 -4.64 -12.73 4.73
N GLU A 175 -5.39 -13.71 4.21
CA GLU A 175 -6.72 -13.51 3.64
C GLU A 175 -7.74 -13.12 4.72
N SER A 176 -7.68 -13.73 5.91
CA SER A 176 -8.56 -13.32 7.02
C SER A 176 -8.23 -11.91 7.51
N ILE A 177 -6.94 -11.53 7.51
CA ILE A 177 -6.49 -10.18 7.85
C ILE A 177 -7.01 -9.17 6.82
N TYR A 178 -7.00 -9.52 5.54
CA TYR A 178 -7.58 -8.71 4.46
C TYR A 178 -9.06 -8.43 4.67
N ARG A 179 -9.84 -9.48 4.92
CA ARG A 179 -11.29 -9.36 5.15
C ARG A 179 -11.60 -8.51 6.37
N LEU A 180 -10.86 -8.72 7.46
CA LEU A 180 -10.96 -7.88 8.66
C LEU A 180 -10.61 -6.41 8.37
N SER A 181 -9.57 -6.19 7.57
CA SER A 181 -9.13 -4.85 7.15
C SER A 181 -10.17 -4.14 6.28
N LYS A 182 -10.79 -4.88 5.36
CA LYS A 182 -11.88 -4.41 4.51
C LYS A 182 -13.07 -3.98 5.36
N TRP A 183 -13.56 -4.87 6.20
CA TRP A 183 -14.64 -4.61 7.16
C TRP A 183 -14.35 -3.38 8.03
N TYR A 184 -13.11 -3.26 8.53
CA TYR A 184 -12.71 -2.12 9.34
C TYR A 184 -12.81 -0.79 8.58
N ILE A 185 -12.34 -0.73 7.32
CA ILE A 185 -12.48 0.48 6.49
C ILE A 185 -13.95 0.80 6.25
N GLU A 186 -14.76 -0.21 5.93
CA GLU A 186 -16.20 -0.03 5.68
C GLU A 186 -16.91 0.53 6.92
N LEU A 187 -16.58 -0.01 8.10
CA LEU A 187 -17.12 0.44 9.37
C LEU A 187 -16.78 1.91 9.66
N ILE A 188 -15.51 2.31 9.51
CA ILE A 188 -15.09 3.69 9.87
C ILE A 188 -15.47 4.73 8.82
N THR A 189 -15.61 4.33 7.55
CA THR A 189 -15.91 5.27 6.45
C THR A 189 -17.38 5.29 6.06
N GLY A 190 -18.15 4.27 6.43
CA GLY A 190 -19.51 4.03 5.93
C GLY A 190 -19.56 3.72 4.43
N LYS A 191 -18.42 3.49 3.78
CA LYS A 191 -18.33 3.22 2.34
C LYS A 191 -17.85 1.79 2.13
N ALA A 192 -18.57 1.06 1.28
CA ALA A 192 -18.11 -0.24 0.80
C ALA A 192 -16.71 -0.09 0.18
N VAL A 193 -15.77 -0.90 0.64
CA VAL A 193 -14.50 -1.04 -0.04
C VAL A 193 -14.83 -1.85 -1.28
N SER A 194 -14.86 -1.18 -2.43
CA SER A 194 -15.01 -1.89 -3.70
C SER A 194 -13.98 -3.02 -3.78
N ASP A 195 -14.34 -4.17 -4.34
CA ASP A 195 -13.36 -5.26 -4.56
C ASP A 195 -12.18 -4.83 -5.44
N CYS A 196 -12.28 -3.67 -6.10
CA CYS A 196 -11.17 -2.96 -6.71
C CYS A 196 -10.34 -2.09 -5.73
N ALA A 197 -10.26 -2.44 -4.44
CA ALA A 197 -9.09 -2.08 -3.66
C ALA A 197 -7.92 -2.88 -4.22
N GLU A 198 -7.24 -2.30 -5.23
CA GLU A 198 -6.45 -2.99 -6.26
C GLU A 198 -5.23 -3.79 -5.76
N SER A 199 -5.04 -3.93 -4.44
CA SER A 199 -3.99 -4.73 -3.81
C SER A 199 -4.21 -4.90 -2.30
N TRP A 200 -4.02 -6.13 -1.82
CA TRP A 200 -3.99 -6.49 -0.39
C TRP A 200 -2.98 -5.64 0.38
N PHE A 201 -1.80 -5.43 -0.21
CA PHE A 201 -0.73 -4.62 0.38
C PHE A 201 -1.14 -3.16 0.52
N ASN A 202 -1.90 -2.62 -0.43
CA ASN A 202 -2.37 -1.23 -0.37
C ASN A 202 -3.35 -1.01 0.78
N ILE A 203 -4.29 -1.94 1.01
CA ILE A 203 -5.21 -1.86 2.16
C ILE A 203 -4.42 -1.88 3.47
N ILE A 204 -3.51 -2.84 3.63
CA ILE A 204 -2.77 -2.98 4.89
C ILE A 204 -1.79 -1.82 5.10
N ASN A 205 -1.14 -1.33 4.04
CA ASN A 205 -0.32 -0.12 4.12
C ASN A 205 -1.18 1.10 4.48
N THR A 206 -2.38 1.23 3.94
CA THR A 206 -3.29 2.34 4.29
C THR A 206 -3.60 2.32 5.79
N ILE A 207 -4.04 1.17 6.31
CA ILE A 207 -4.53 1.09 7.69
C ILE A 207 -3.37 1.10 8.70
N SER A 208 -2.26 0.41 8.41
CA SER A 208 -1.07 0.42 9.28
C SER A 208 -0.52 1.84 9.48
N ASN A 209 -0.61 2.70 8.45
CA ASN A 209 -0.19 4.10 8.48
C ASN A 209 -1.26 5.10 8.97
N ILE A 210 -2.37 4.66 9.60
CA ILE A 210 -3.48 5.53 10.11
C ILE A 210 -3.08 6.59 11.16
N GLU A 211 -1.80 6.75 11.49
CA GLU A 211 -1.30 8.02 12.03
C GLU A 211 -1.37 9.18 11.01
N CYS A 212 -1.85 8.95 9.78
CA CYS A 212 -1.92 9.94 8.72
C CYS A 212 -3.31 10.00 8.07
N THR A 213 -4.18 10.74 8.75
CA THR A 213 -5.16 11.68 8.19
C THR A 213 -5.68 11.42 6.76
N GLY A 214 -6.94 10.97 6.70
CA GLY A 214 -7.83 11.18 5.55
C GLY A 214 -7.85 10.06 4.52
N LEU A 215 -8.59 8.99 4.83
CA LEU A 215 -9.10 8.04 3.83
C LEU A 215 -9.93 8.80 2.79
N TYR A 216 -9.71 8.57 1.50
CA TYR A 216 -10.82 8.46 0.54
C TYR A 216 -10.47 7.47 -0.59
N LEU A 217 -11.34 6.47 -0.74
CA LEU A 217 -11.51 5.58 -1.91
C LEU A 217 -11.75 6.39 -3.18
#